data_AF-L7JSF9-F1
#
_entry.id   AF-L7JSF9-F1
#
_cell.length_a   1.000
_cell.length_b   1.000
_cell.length_c   1.000
_cell.angle_alpha   90.00
_cell.angle_beta   90.00
_cell.angle_gamma   90.00
#
_symmetry.space_group_name_H-M   'P 1'
#
loop_
_entity.id
_entity.type
_entity.pdbx_description
1 polymer ?
#
loop_
_entity_poly.entity_id
_entity_poly.type
_entity_poly.pdbx_seq_one_letter_code
_entity_poly.pdbx_strand_id
1 'polypeptide(L)'
;MDNKTELIRKINTSIEKIFDTLIDIFTMLSTTNTQDYKELRDIICIQRKIVQVSDTVLQIYNYTVLLKYMRYEKGVKKDEHDTFDADAMFNSIVDEIMKG
;
A
#
# COMPACT_ATOMS: atom_id res chain seq x y z
N MET A 1 7.01 7.99 -22.84
CA MET A 1 7.43 8.01 -21.42
C MET A 1 7.91 6.60 -21.10
N ASP A 2 9.09 6.43 -20.48
CA ASP A 2 9.62 5.12 -20.10
C ASP A 2 8.66 4.44 -19.10
N ASN A 3 8.37 3.14 -19.29
CA ASN A 3 7.54 2.32 -18.41
C ASN A 3 7.99 2.40 -16.93
N LYS A 4 9.30 2.50 -16.67
CA LYS A 4 9.85 2.70 -15.33
C LYS A 4 9.40 4.02 -14.73
N THR A 5 9.51 5.12 -15.49
CA THR A 5 9.07 6.45 -15.05
C THR A 5 7.57 6.47 -14.76
N GLU A 6 6.78 5.74 -15.56
CA GLU A 6 5.34 5.62 -15.35
C GLU A 6 5.00 4.83 -14.07
N LEU A 7 5.71 3.74 -13.78
CA LEU A 7 5.52 2.99 -12.52
C LEU A 7 5.91 3.82 -11.29
N ILE A 8 7.02 4.55 -11.36
CA ILE A 8 7.43 5.46 -10.28
C ILE A 8 6.37 6.56 -10.05
N ARG A 9 5.83 7.12 -11.13
CA ARG A 9 4.74 8.11 -11.05
C ARG A 9 3.51 7.52 -10.35
N LYS A 10 3.11 6.30 -10.72
CA LYS A 10 1.98 5.59 -10.10
C LYS A 10 2.21 5.32 -8.61
N ILE A 11 3.44 4.98 -8.21
CA ILE A 11 3.81 4.83 -6.79
C ILE A 11 3.63 6.15 -6.05
N ASN A 12 4.20 7.24 -6.57
CA ASN A 12 4.11 8.56 -5.92
C ASN A 12 2.65 9.02 -5.78
N THR A 13 1.85 8.90 -6.82
CA THR A 13 0.41 9.23 -6.76
C THR A 13 -0.35 8.34 -5.77
N SER A 14 0.06 7.09 -5.59
CA SER A 14 -0.56 6.19 -4.60
C SER A 14 -0.18 6.60 -3.17
N ILE A 15 1.06 7.05 -2.96
CA ILE A 15 1.53 7.60 -1.69
C ILE A 15 0.75 8.89 -1.33
N GLU A 16 0.58 9.80 -2.29
CA GLU A 16 -0.22 11.02 -2.10
C GLU A 16 -1.66 10.70 -1.65
N LYS A 17 -2.31 9.73 -2.31
CA LYS A 17 -3.65 9.27 -1.93
C LYS A 17 -3.72 8.69 -0.52
N ILE A 18 -2.68 7.98 -0.08
CA ILE A 18 -2.61 7.47 1.30
C ILE A 18 -2.60 8.64 2.28
N PHE A 19 -1.76 9.65 2.05
CA PHE A 19 -1.71 10.83 2.92
C PHE A 19 -3.05 11.57 2.96
N ASP A 20 -3.68 11.81 1.82
CA ASP A 20 -5.00 12.46 1.76
C ASP A 20 -6.04 11.66 2.55
N THR A 21 -6.04 10.33 2.41
CA THR A 21 -6.98 9.45 3.13
C THR A 21 -6.73 9.45 4.64
N LEU A 22 -5.46 9.52 5.07
CA LEU A 22 -5.10 9.62 6.48
C LEU A 22 -5.52 10.97 7.08
N ILE A 23 -5.30 12.07 6.35
CA ILE A 23 -5.75 13.42 6.75
C ILE A 23 -7.27 13.42 6.97
N ASP A 24 -8.03 12.80 6.06
CA ASP A 24 -9.47 12.65 6.21
C ASP A 24 -9.87 11.87 7.46
N ILE A 25 -9.19 10.75 7.74
CA ILE A 25 -9.42 9.93 8.94
C ILE A 25 -9.19 10.77 10.20
N PHE A 26 -8.07 11.50 10.28
CA PHE A 26 -7.76 12.34 11.44
C PHE A 26 -8.76 13.48 11.61
N THR A 27 -9.22 14.06 10.50
CA THR A 27 -10.25 15.10 10.53
C THR A 27 -11.57 14.54 11.06
N MET A 28 -11.99 13.36 10.60
CA MET A 28 -13.18 12.68 11.12
C MET A 28 -13.04 12.41 12.62
N LEU A 29 -11.96 11.76 13.06
CA LEU A 29 -11.70 11.47 14.48
C LEU A 29 -11.74 12.72 15.36
N SER A 30 -11.15 13.84 14.90
CA SER A 30 -11.16 15.12 15.61
C SER A 30 -12.59 15.67 15.77
N THR A 31 -13.42 15.58 14.73
CA THR A 31 -14.82 16.04 14.79
C THR A 31 -15.71 15.12 15.62
N THR A 32 -15.51 13.81 15.54
CA THR A 32 -16.31 12.80 16.23
C THR A 32 -16.20 12.94 17.75
N ASN A 33 -15.00 13.29 18.26
CA ASN A 33 -14.71 13.51 19.69
C ASN A 33 -15.49 14.69 20.34
N THR A 34 -16.37 15.35 19.58
CA THR A 34 -17.19 16.48 20.04
C THR A 34 -18.70 16.24 19.97
N GLN A 35 -19.17 15.11 19.40
CA GLN A 35 -20.61 14.83 19.21
C GLN A 35 -20.98 13.33 19.32
N ASP A 36 -21.48 12.91 20.48
CA ASP A 36 -21.81 11.50 20.85
C ASP A 36 -22.68 10.73 19.84
N TYR A 37 -23.65 11.38 19.18
CA TYR A 37 -24.59 10.68 18.27
C TYR A 37 -24.02 10.40 16.86
N LYS A 38 -22.84 10.95 16.51
CA LYS A 38 -22.17 10.74 15.21
C LYS A 38 -21.11 9.65 15.24
N GLU A 39 -20.74 9.16 16.43
CA GLU A 39 -19.60 8.26 16.63
C GLU A 39 -19.68 6.97 15.83
N LEU A 40 -20.83 6.27 15.84
CA LEU A 40 -20.92 4.97 15.17
C LEU A 40 -20.76 5.06 13.65
N ARG A 41 -21.36 6.07 13.03
CA ARG A 41 -21.25 6.30 11.57
C ARG A 41 -19.82 6.69 11.20
N ASP A 42 -19.21 7.56 11.99
CA ASP A 42 -17.87 8.05 11.71
C ASP A 42 -16.83 6.92 11.88
N ILE A 43 -17.01 6.02 12.87
CA ILE A 43 -16.19 4.81 13.04
C ILE A 43 -16.27 3.90 11.80
N ILE A 44 -17.46 3.63 11.27
CA ILE A 44 -17.63 2.81 10.04
C ILE A 44 -16.95 3.47 8.85
N CYS A 45 -17.09 4.79 8.70
CA CYS A 45 -16.41 5.56 7.66
C CYS A 45 -14.87 5.47 7.77
N ILE A 46 -14.33 5.58 8.99
CA ILE A 46 -12.90 5.47 9.27
C ILE A 46 -12.41 4.06 8.93
N GLN A 47 -13.11 3.00 9.38
CA GLN A 47 -12.75 1.61 9.05
C GLN A 47 -12.67 1.40 7.54
N ARG A 48 -13.65 1.91 6.78
CA ARG A 48 -13.63 1.81 5.32
C ARG A 48 -12.46 2.55 4.70
N LYS A 49 -12.12 3.75 5.20
CA LYS A 49 -10.94 4.51 4.74
C LYS A 49 -9.62 3.80 5.06
N ILE A 50 -9.53 3.10 6.20
CA ILE A 50 -8.35 2.28 6.53
C ILE A 50 -8.19 1.14 5.52
N VAL A 51 -9.27 0.45 5.15
CA VAL A 51 -9.22 -0.58 4.10
C VAL A 51 -8.74 0.00 2.76
N GLN A 52 -9.19 1.21 2.39
CA GLN A 52 -8.71 1.89 1.18
C GLN A 52 -7.21 2.19 1.23
N VAL A 53 -6.67 2.55 2.40
CA VAL A 53 -5.22 2.72 2.59
C VAL A 53 -4.50 1.39 2.37
N SER A 54 -4.98 0.29 2.96
CA SER A 54 -4.40 -1.05 2.77
C SER A 54 -4.38 -1.47 1.30
N ASP A 55 -5.48 -1.27 0.58
CA ASP A 55 -5.56 -1.57 -0.86
C ASP A 55 -4.54 -0.75 -1.67
N THR A 56 -4.35 0.52 -1.30
CA THR A 56 -3.40 1.41 -1.97
C THR A 56 -1.95 1.00 -1.69
N VAL A 57 -1.64 0.51 -0.48
CA VAL A 57 -0.34 -0.06 -0.14
C VAL A 57 -0.05 -1.32 -0.98
N LEU A 58 -1.04 -2.20 -1.16
CA LEU A 58 -0.91 -3.38 -2.02
C LEU A 58 -0.65 -3.00 -3.49
N GLN A 59 -1.25 -1.92 -3.97
CA GLN A 59 -0.96 -1.40 -5.31
C GLN A 59 0.49 -0.91 -5.44
N ILE A 60 1.00 -0.19 -4.44
CA ILE A 60 2.41 0.24 -4.40
C ILE A 60 3.35 -0.97 -4.41
N TYR A 61 3.03 -2.00 -3.62
CA TYR A 61 3.79 -3.25 -3.62
C TYR A 61 3.83 -3.88 -5.02
N ASN A 62 2.67 -4.00 -5.68
CA ASN A 62 2.59 -4.54 -7.04
C ASN A 62 3.46 -3.73 -8.03
N TYR A 63 3.40 -2.39 -8.01
CA TYR A 63 4.25 -1.55 -8.86
C TYR A 63 5.75 -1.73 -8.56
N THR A 64 6.10 -1.96 -7.30
CA THR A 64 7.48 -2.19 -6.87
C THR A 64 8.00 -3.53 -7.37
N VAL A 65 7.17 -4.57 -7.33
CA VAL A 65 7.46 -5.89 -7.91
C VAL A 65 7.68 -5.77 -9.43
N LEU A 66 6.80 -5.05 -10.15
CA LEU A 66 6.96 -4.81 -11.58
C LEU A 66 8.27 -4.06 -11.92
N LEU A 67 8.64 -3.06 -11.12
CA LEU A 67 9.92 -2.34 -11.26
C LEU A 67 11.12 -3.28 -11.07
N LYS A 68 11.03 -4.20 -10.10
CA LYS A 68 12.07 -5.21 -9.85
C LYS A 68 12.22 -6.12 -11.08
N TYR A 69 11.14 -6.65 -11.63
CA TYR A 69 11.19 -7.52 -12.83
C TYR A 69 11.71 -6.81 -14.09
N MET A 70 11.33 -5.55 -14.30
CA MET A 70 11.89 -4.75 -15.42
C MET A 70 13.41 -4.56 -15.34
N ARG A 71 13.98 -4.60 -14.12
CA ARG A 71 15.44 -4.57 -13.92
C ARG A 71 16.10 -5.90 -14.31
N TYR A 72 15.42 -7.03 -14.10
CA TYR A 72 15.90 -8.37 -14.49
C TYR A 72 15.82 -8.59 -16.01
N GLU A 73 14.80 -8.08 -16.71
CA GLU A 73 14.71 -8.21 -18.18
C GLU A 73 15.89 -7.53 -18.93
N LYS A 74 16.48 -6.48 -18.36
CA LYS A 74 17.67 -5.81 -18.94
C LYS A 74 19.00 -6.45 -18.53
N GLY A 75 18.98 -7.39 -17.59
CA GLY A 75 20.16 -7.98 -17.00
C GLY A 75 20.02 -9.49 -16.86
N VAL A 76 20.32 -10.19 -17.96
CA VAL A 76 20.71 -11.61 -17.97
C VAL A 76 19.55 -12.61 -17.78
N LYS A 77 19.31 -13.43 -18.82
CA LYS A 77 18.88 -14.83 -18.66
C LYS A 77 19.88 -15.51 -17.72
N LYS A 78 19.65 -15.45 -16.42
CA LYS A 78 20.48 -16.14 -15.42
C LYS A 78 19.59 -17.18 -14.77
N ASP A 79 19.74 -18.37 -15.32
CA ASP A 79 19.46 -19.69 -14.74
C ASP A 79 18.24 -19.79 -13.83
N GLU A 80 17.21 -20.39 -14.41
CA GLU A 80 16.25 -21.31 -13.77
C GLU A 80 16.77 -21.87 -12.42
N HIS A 81 16.37 -21.27 -11.29
CA HIS A 81 15.92 -22.00 -10.09
C HIS A 81 15.57 -21.17 -8.84
N ASP A 82 15.58 -19.84 -8.86
CA ASP A 82 14.97 -19.08 -7.76
C ASP A 82 13.50 -18.79 -8.10
N THR A 83 12.64 -19.79 -7.88
CA THR A 83 11.19 -19.55 -7.77
C THR A 83 10.98 -18.57 -6.62
N PHE A 84 10.83 -17.30 -6.98
CA PHE A 84 10.50 -16.23 -6.05
C PHE A 84 9.14 -16.54 -5.42
N ASP A 85 9.18 -17.03 -4.19
CA ASP A 85 8.01 -17.34 -3.39
C ASP A 85 7.47 -16.03 -2.78
N ALA A 86 6.52 -15.42 -3.50
CA ALA A 86 5.85 -14.21 -3.07
C ALA A 86 5.13 -14.41 -1.72
N ASP A 87 4.68 -15.63 -1.44
CA ASP A 87 4.02 -15.97 -0.19
C ASP A 87 5.04 -15.96 0.96
N ALA A 88 6.25 -16.49 0.75
CA ALA A 88 7.32 -16.43 1.75
C ALA A 88 7.73 -14.98 2.09
N MET A 89 7.82 -14.11 1.08
CA MET A 89 8.19 -12.71 1.29
C MET A 89 7.06 -11.91 1.95
N PHE A 90 5.81 -12.16 1.57
CA PHE A 90 4.65 -11.54 2.22
C PHE A 90 4.53 -11.98 3.69
N ASN A 91 4.68 -13.29 3.95
CA ASN A 91 4.64 -13.85 5.29
C ASN A 91 5.75 -13.30 6.19
N SER A 92 6.97 -13.06 5.67
CA SER A 92 8.04 -12.49 6.50
C SER A 92 7.71 -11.07 6.97
N ILE A 93 7.06 -10.26 6.12
CA ILE A 93 6.65 -8.89 6.45
C ILE A 93 5.51 -8.92 7.48
N VAL A 94 4.53 -9.81 7.29
CA VAL A 94 3.40 -9.96 8.24
C VAL A 94 3.91 -10.43 9.60
N ASP A 95 4.85 -11.37 9.63
CA ASP A 95 5.46 -11.87 10.87
C ASP A 95 6.23 -10.77 11.62
N GLU A 96 6.93 -9.89 10.90
CA GLU A 96 7.64 -8.75 11.49
C GLU A 96 6.68 -7.74 12.13
N ILE A 97 5.51 -7.53 11.52
CA ILE A 97 4.47 -6.65 12.06
C ILE A 97 3.78 -7.26 13.28
N MET A 98 3.55 -8.58 13.27
CA MET A 98 2.87 -9.31 14.36
C MET A 98 3.74 -9.52 15.60
N LYS A 99 5.07 -9.48 15.46
CA LYS A 99 6.03 -9.65 16.57
C LYS A 99 6.42 -8.32 17.24
N GLY A 100 5.89 -7.20 16.76
CA GLY A 100 6.02 -5.87 17.37
C GLY A 100 5.03 -5.63 18.49
#